data_AF-A0A2E7A7J8-F1
#
_entry.id   AF-A0A2E7A7J8-F1
#
_cell.length_a   1.000
_cell.length_b   1.000
_cell.length_c   1.000
_cell.angle_alpha   90.00
_cell.angle_beta   90.00
_cell.angle_gamma   90.00
#
_symmetry.space_group_name_H-M   'P 1'
#
loop_
_entity.id
_entity.type
_entity.pdbx_description
1 polymer ?
#
loop_
_entity_poly.entity_id
_entity_poly.type
_entity_poly.pdbx_seq_one_letter_code
_entity_poly.pdbx_strand_id
1 'polypeptide(L)'
;MRLKALILTVIIFCSSCATNPEWDGSQKTNFLRACRREAGYEKQDLCTPLAVEIEERIKLGGNKSCLLFAANDIAMAPSPDEQEQARQRFDSC
;
A
#
# COMPACT_ATOMS: atom_id res chain seq x y z
N MET A 1 -38.10 -3.74 35.70
CA MET A 1 -37.22 -2.74 35.03
C MET A 1 -35.86 -3.34 34.69
N ARG A 2 -35.76 -4.31 33.76
CA ARG A 2 -34.50 -4.99 33.41
C ARG A 2 -34.39 -5.37 31.92
N LEU A 3 -34.98 -4.58 31.02
CA LEU A 3 -34.97 -4.89 29.58
C LEU A 3 -34.44 -3.76 28.67
N LYS A 4 -34.02 -2.62 29.23
CA LYS A 4 -33.55 -1.47 28.44
C LYS A 4 -32.03 -1.34 28.34
N ALA A 5 -31.26 -2.12 29.11
CA ALA A 5 -29.81 -1.99 29.16
C ALA A 5 -29.05 -2.85 28.12
N LEU A 6 -29.75 -3.74 27.40
CA LEU A 6 -29.11 -4.70 26.49
C LEU A 6 -29.01 -4.23 25.02
N ILE A 7 -29.57 -3.08 24.68
CA ILE A 7 -29.62 -2.57 23.30
C ILE A 7 -28.42 -1.65 22.99
N LEU A 8 -27.70 -1.15 24.00
CA LEU A 8 -26.62 -0.18 23.79
C LEU A 8 -25.25 -0.80 23.41
N THR A 9 -25.10 -2.12 23.43
CA THR A 9 -23.83 -2.81 23.15
C THR A 9 -23.62 -3.19 21.68
N VAL A 10 -24.61 -3.00 20.79
CA VAL A 10 -24.54 -3.48 19.40
C VAL A 10 -24.11 -2.40 18.39
N ILE A 11 -24.09 -1.12 18.76
CA ILE A 11 -23.85 -0.02 17.79
C ILE A 11 -22.35 0.34 17.64
N ILE A 12 -21.45 -0.28 18.41
CA ILE A 12 -20.01 0.09 18.38
C ILE A 12 -19.22 -0.67 17.29
N PHE A 13 -19.82 -1.65 16.60
CA PHE A 13 -19.10 -2.44 15.58
C PHE A 13 -19.14 -1.90 14.15
N CYS A 14 -19.80 -0.78 13.89
CA CYS A 14 -19.94 -0.23 12.54
C CYS A 14 -19.51 1.25 12.47
N SER A 15 -18.22 1.55 12.60
CA SER A 15 -17.63 2.80 12.07
C SER A 15 -16.10 2.78 12.11
N SER A 16 -15.49 1.73 11.59
CA SER A 16 -14.21 1.89 10.92
C SER A 16 -14.48 2.09 9.44
N CYS A 17 -15.16 3.18 9.08
CA CYS A 17 -14.86 3.86 7.83
C CYS A 17 -13.46 4.44 8.02
N ALA A 18 -12.45 3.57 7.99
CA ALA A 18 -11.09 4.01 7.77
C ALA A 18 -11.13 4.60 6.37
N THR A 19 -11.20 5.93 6.29
CA THR A 19 -10.85 6.70 5.11
C THR A 19 -9.68 5.98 4.47
N ASN A 20 -9.89 5.41 3.28
CA ASN A 20 -8.82 4.82 2.48
C ASN A 20 -7.66 5.81 2.58
N PRO A 21 -6.49 5.40 3.11
CA PRO A 21 -5.42 6.34 3.38
C PRO A 21 -5.06 6.97 2.04
N GLU A 22 -5.48 8.23 1.87
CA GLU A 22 -5.58 8.86 0.57
C GLU A 22 -4.18 8.85 -0.04
N TRP A 23 -4.02 8.14 -1.15
CA TRP A 23 -2.80 8.19 -1.94
C TRP A 23 -2.80 9.54 -2.66
N ASP A 24 -2.33 10.56 -1.95
CA ASP A 24 -2.29 11.93 -2.44
C ASP A 24 -1.00 12.21 -3.23
N GLY A 25 -0.95 13.37 -3.88
CA GLY A 25 0.21 13.77 -4.69
C GLY A 25 1.52 13.92 -3.90
N SER A 26 1.45 14.25 -2.60
CA SER A 26 2.62 14.36 -1.73
C SER A 26 3.22 12.99 -1.43
N GLN A 27 2.36 11.99 -1.17
CA GLN A 27 2.80 10.62 -0.91
C GLN A 27 3.40 9.97 -2.15
N LYS A 28 2.77 10.16 -3.31
CA LYS A 28 3.33 9.74 -4.60
C LYS A 28 4.71 10.34 -4.85
N THR A 29 4.85 11.64 -4.59
CA THR A 29 6.14 12.33 -4.73
C THR A 29 7.20 11.79 -3.76
N ASN A 30 6.83 11.53 -2.51
CA ASN A 30 7.74 10.99 -1.50
C ASN A 30 8.16 9.56 -1.83
N PHE A 31 7.23 8.71 -2.28
CA PHE A 31 7.54 7.37 -2.76
C PHE A 31 8.52 7.42 -3.94
N LEU A 32 8.23 8.20 -4.97
CA LEU A 32 9.11 8.33 -6.14
C LEU A 32 10.51 8.80 -5.77
N ARG A 33 10.62 9.76 -4.84
CA ARG A 33 11.90 10.25 -4.35
C ARG A 33 12.68 9.15 -3.61
N ALA A 34 12.03 8.43 -2.71
CA ALA A 34 12.66 7.37 -1.93
C ALA A 34 13.06 6.18 -2.81
N CYS A 35 12.12 5.65 -3.60
CA CYS A 35 12.34 4.54 -4.51
C CYS A 35 13.51 4.81 -5.46
N ARG A 36 13.55 5.97 -6.13
CA ARG A 36 14.63 6.28 -7.08
C ARG A 36 16.00 6.41 -6.42
N ARG A 37 16.03 6.95 -5.19
CA ARG A 37 17.26 7.06 -4.40
C ARG A 37 17.79 5.67 -4.01
N GLU A 38 16.90 4.75 -3.65
CA GLU A 38 17.25 3.41 -3.16
C GLU A 38 17.54 2.43 -4.29
N ALA A 39 16.77 2.48 -5.37
CA ALA A 39 16.95 1.65 -6.57
C ALA A 39 18.23 1.99 -7.36
N GLY A 40 18.74 3.21 -7.21
CA GLY A 40 19.89 3.70 -7.97
C GLY A 40 19.58 3.95 -9.44
N TYR A 41 20.58 4.41 -10.20
CA TYR A 41 20.41 4.86 -11.58
C TYR A 41 19.86 3.77 -12.52
N GLU A 42 20.20 2.51 -12.26
CA GLU A 42 19.87 1.37 -13.12
C GLU A 42 18.40 0.94 -13.04
N LYS A 43 17.73 1.19 -11.91
CA LYS A 43 16.38 0.67 -11.62
C LYS A 43 15.36 1.76 -11.30
N GLN A 44 15.74 3.03 -11.36
CA GLN A 44 14.88 4.18 -11.05
C GLN A 44 13.66 4.32 -11.99
N ASP A 45 13.72 3.70 -13.17
CA ASP A 45 12.65 3.65 -14.16
C ASP A 45 11.47 2.79 -13.67
N LEU A 46 11.73 1.76 -12.86
CA LEU A 46 10.70 0.92 -12.22
C LEU A 46 9.79 1.70 -11.27
N CYS A 47 10.30 2.77 -10.66
CA CYS A 47 9.58 3.52 -9.63
C CYS A 47 8.32 4.22 -10.15
N THR A 48 8.30 4.66 -11.42
CA THR A 48 7.15 5.39 -11.96
C THR A 48 5.96 4.46 -12.23
N PRO A 49 6.13 3.31 -12.93
CA PRO A 49 5.09 2.30 -13.04
C PRO A 49 4.58 1.81 -11.67
N LEU A 50 5.49 1.53 -10.73
CA LEU A 50 5.10 1.09 -9.38
C LEU A 50 4.22 2.11 -8.66
N ALA A 51 4.52 3.40 -8.78
CA ALA A 51 3.71 4.46 -8.18
C ALA A 51 2.28 4.53 -8.77
N VAL A 52 2.11 4.16 -10.04
CA VAL A 52 0.80 4.06 -10.70
C VAL A 52 0.06 2.81 -10.21
N GLU A 53 0.73 1.66 -10.17
CA GLU A 53 0.13 0.41 -9.67
C GLU A 53 -0.31 0.52 -8.21
N ILE A 54 0.48 1.17 -7.35
CA ILE A 54 0.11 1.44 -5.94
C ILE A 54 -1.15 2.29 -5.88
N GLU A 55 -1.22 3.36 -6.67
CA GLU A 55 -2.38 4.25 -6.72
C GLU A 55 -3.65 3.50 -7.11
N GLU A 56 -3.57 2.66 -8.15
CA GLU A 56 -4.68 1.85 -8.63
C GLU A 56 -5.13 0.83 -7.57
N ARG A 57 -4.20 0.11 -6.95
CA ARG A 57 -4.52 -0.90 -5.94
C ARG A 57 -5.09 -0.29 -4.67
N ILE A 58 -4.61 0.88 -4.22
CA ILE A 58 -5.20 1.60 -3.09
C ILE A 58 -6.65 2.02 -3.41
N LYS A 59 -6.93 2.47 -4.63
CA LYS A 59 -8.31 2.80 -5.07
C LYS A 59 -9.23 1.57 -5.02
N LEU A 60 -8.68 0.38 -5.23
CA LEU A 60 -9.41 -0.89 -5.13
C LEU A 60 -9.48 -1.45 -3.69
N GLY A 61 -8.92 -0.76 -2.70
CA GLY A 61 -8.95 -1.17 -1.29
C GLY A 61 -7.75 -2.02 -0.83
N GLY A 62 -6.69 -2.12 -1.64
CA GLY A 62 -5.46 -2.82 -1.27
C GLY A 62 -4.73 -2.16 -0.09
N ASN A 63 -3.95 -2.95 0.66
CA ASN A 63 -3.25 -2.45 1.83
C ASN A 63 -2.07 -1.54 1.43
N LYS A 64 -2.21 -0.23 1.64
CA LYS A 64 -1.18 0.78 1.32
C LYS A 64 0.20 0.43 1.87
N SER A 65 0.32 0.00 3.12
CA SER A 65 1.62 -0.31 3.73
C SER A 65 2.27 -1.51 3.03
N CYS A 66 1.49 -2.58 2.79
CA CYS A 66 1.96 -3.75 2.05
C CYS A 66 2.45 -3.38 0.65
N LEU A 67 1.65 -2.62 -0.09
CA LEU A 67 1.97 -2.16 -1.45
C LEU A 67 3.25 -1.34 -1.49
N LEU A 68 3.43 -0.41 -0.55
CA LEU A 68 4.62 0.44 -0.46
C LEU A 68 5.89 -0.37 -0.16
N PHE A 69 5.83 -1.31 0.79
CA PHE A 69 6.98 -2.15 1.12
C PHE A 69 7.34 -3.09 -0.03
N ALA A 70 6.36 -3.81 -0.57
CA ALA A 70 6.60 -4.75 -1.66
C ALA A 70 7.06 -4.06 -2.95
N ALA A 71 6.56 -2.85 -3.26
CA ALA A 71 7.06 -2.06 -4.38
C ALA A 71 8.53 -1.64 -4.20
N ASN A 72 8.94 -1.29 -2.97
CA ASN A 72 10.34 -0.99 -2.69
C ASN A 72 11.23 -2.23 -2.85
N ASP A 73 10.75 -3.40 -2.37
CA ASP A 73 11.46 -4.67 -2.55
C ASP A 73 11.64 -5.00 -4.05
N ILE A 74 10.63 -4.76 -4.90
CA ILE A 74 10.75 -4.93 -6.35
C ILE A 74 11.86 -4.03 -6.92
N ALA A 75 11.89 -2.75 -6.54
CA ALA A 75 12.85 -1.79 -7.06
C ALA A 75 14.29 -2.04 -6.59
N MET A 76 14.45 -2.62 -5.39
CA MET A 76 15.75 -2.92 -4.79
C MET A 76 16.25 -4.35 -5.04
N ALA A 77 15.41 -5.25 -5.55
CA ALA A 77 15.73 -6.66 -5.71
C ALA A 77 17.04 -6.85 -6.49
N PRO A 78 18.05 -7.54 -5.93
CA PRO A 78 19.38 -7.65 -6.53
C PRO A 78 19.41 -8.60 -7.74
N SER A 79 18.44 -9.49 -7.85
CA SER A 79 18.32 -10.49 -8.91
C SER A 79 16.90 -10.56 -9.47
N PRO A 80 16.71 -11.05 -10.72
CA PRO A 80 15.38 -11.25 -11.29
C PRO A 80 14.48 -12.19 -10.45
N ASP A 81 15.05 -13.23 -9.85
CA ASP A 81 14.30 -14.18 -9.02
C ASP A 81 13.75 -13.52 -7.75
N GLU A 82 14.54 -12.66 -7.11
CA GLU A 82 14.09 -11.89 -5.94
C GLU A 82 13.07 -10.82 -6.34
N GLN A 83 13.23 -10.23 -7.53
CA GLN A 83 12.28 -9.27 -8.07
C GLN A 83 10.92 -9.92 -8.32
N GLU A 84 10.91 -11.15 -8.85
CA GLU A 84 9.71 -11.95 -9.04
C GLU A 84 9.03 -12.32 -7.72
N GLN A 85 9.82 -12.71 -6.70
CA GLN A 85 9.26 -12.97 -5.36
C GLN A 85 8.64 -11.70 -4.74
N ALA A 86 9.31 -10.55 -4.88
CA ALA A 86 8.77 -9.27 -4.43
C ALA A 86 7.50 -8.89 -5.21
N ARG A 87 7.45 -9.19 -6.51
CA ARG A 87 6.27 -9.01 -7.36
C ARG A 87 5.09 -9.85 -6.88
N GLN A 88 5.31 -11.11 -6.55
CA GLN A 88 4.25 -11.98 -6.00
C GLN A 88 3.71 -11.47 -4.66
N ARG A 89 4.57 -10.93 -3.79
CA ARG A 89 4.13 -10.29 -2.54
C ARG A 89 3.29 -9.06 -2.83
N PHE A 90 3.74 -8.20 -3.74
CA PHE A 90 3.00 -7.01 -4.17
C PHE A 90 1.62 -7.38 -4.73
N ASP A 91 1.56 -8.49 -5.49
CA ASP A 91 0.33 -8.99 -6.07
C ASP A 91 -0.70 -9.45 -5.02
N SER A 92 -0.26 -9.81 -3.82
CA SER A 92 -1.08 -10.31 -2.71
C SER A 92 -1.61 -9.26 -1.71
N CYS A 93 -1.28 -7.97 -1.87
CA CYS A 93 -1.44 -6.90 -0.85
C CYS A 93 -2.85 -6.28 -0.62
#